data_AF-A0A090QMY4-F1
#
_entry.id   AF-A0A090QMY4-F1
#
_cell.length_a   1.000
_cell.length_b   1.000
_cell.length_c   1.000
_cell.angle_alpha   90.00
_cell.angle_beta   90.00
_cell.angle_gamma   90.00
#
_symmetry.space_group_name_H-M   'P 1'
#
loop_
_entity.id
_entity.type
_entity.pdbx_description
1 polymer ?
#
loop_
_entity_poly.entity_id
_entity_poly.type
_entity_poly.pdbx_seq_one_letter_code
_entity_poly.pdbx_strand_id
1 'polypeptide(L)'
;MGVGVLIAAQLVWPALNFDTPWLTYSRLRPLHTNAVIFAFGTSALFATSYYVVQRTCQARLFGGKLASFTFWGWQAIILSAAISLPMGWTSGKEYAELEWPIDIAIAVVWVAYAIVFFGTMIKRNTSHIYVANWFFGAFILTVAVLHIVNSLAVPVSMGKSYSAYSGAVDAMVQWWYGHNAVGFLLTLVSWV
;
A
#
# COMPACT_ATOMS: atom_id res chain seq x y z
N MET A 1 -4.96 14.46 -3.62
CA MET A 1 -5.77 15.20 -4.61
C MET A 1 -4.94 16.25 -5.37
N GLY A 2 -4.16 17.12 -4.72
CA GLY A 2 -3.38 18.17 -5.42
C GLY A 2 -2.39 17.69 -6.49
N VAL A 3 -1.60 16.63 -6.23
CA VAL A 3 -0.64 16.10 -7.23
C VAL A 3 -1.33 15.61 -8.51
N GLY A 4 -2.53 15.02 -8.41
CA GLY A 4 -3.30 14.57 -9.57
C GLY A 4 -3.70 15.72 -10.50
N VAL A 5 -4.12 16.84 -9.91
CA VAL A 5 -4.44 18.08 -10.66
C VAL A 5 -3.18 18.63 -11.33
N LEU A 6 -2.05 18.66 -10.62
CA LEU A 6 -0.78 19.15 -11.17
C LEU A 6 -0.32 18.32 -12.37
N ILE A 7 -0.28 17.00 -12.26
CA ILE A 7 0.18 16.14 -13.36
C ILE A 7 -0.80 16.14 -14.54
N ALA A 8 -2.11 16.33 -14.30
CA ALA A 8 -3.08 16.55 -15.37
C ALA A 8 -2.80 17.87 -16.11
N ALA A 9 -2.50 18.94 -15.37
CA ALA A 9 -2.11 20.22 -15.94
C ALA A 9 -0.79 20.13 -16.73
N GLN A 10 0.19 19.33 -16.28
CA GLN A 10 1.45 19.09 -17.00
C GLN A 10 1.26 18.43 -18.37
N LEU A 11 0.22 17.60 -18.55
CA LEU A 11 -0.11 17.00 -19.85
C LEU A 11 -0.68 18.03 -20.83
N VAL A 12 -1.32 19.10 -20.33
CA VAL A 12 -1.87 20.19 -21.15
C VAL A 12 -0.83 21.29 -21.39
N TRP A 13 -0.09 21.65 -20.35
CA TRP A 13 0.91 22.70 -20.33
C TRP A 13 2.27 22.14 -19.88
N PRO A 14 3.10 21.63 -20.81
CA PRO A 14 4.39 21.02 -20.48
C PRO A 14 5.38 21.94 -19.73
N ALA A 15 5.22 23.26 -19.82
CA ALA A 15 6.01 24.22 -19.05
C ALA A 15 5.91 24.01 -17.52
N LEU A 16 4.83 23.38 -17.05
CA LEU A 16 4.64 23.03 -15.63
C LEU A 16 5.51 21.84 -15.16
N ASN A 17 6.42 21.33 -16.00
CA ASN A 17 7.51 20.43 -15.55
C ASN A 17 8.69 21.21 -14.92
N PHE A 18 8.70 22.55 -15.06
CA PHE A 18 9.65 23.47 -14.41
C PHE A 18 11.13 23.18 -14.68
N ASP A 19 11.47 22.45 -15.74
CA ASP A 19 12.84 22.04 -16.11
C ASP A 19 13.66 21.47 -14.93
N THR A 20 12.98 20.83 -13.96
CA THR A 20 13.62 20.19 -12.80
C THR A 20 13.24 18.72 -12.71
N PRO A 21 14.18 17.83 -12.38
CA PRO A 21 13.95 16.39 -12.49
C PRO A 21 12.92 15.85 -11.50
N TRP A 22 12.74 16.46 -10.32
CA TRP A 22 11.80 16.00 -9.29
C TRP A 22 10.35 16.46 -9.50
N LEU A 23 10.10 17.46 -10.35
CA LEU A 23 8.74 17.91 -10.68
C LEU A 23 8.26 17.41 -12.04
N THR A 24 9.02 16.57 -12.74
CA THR A 24 8.57 16.05 -14.03
C THR A 24 7.39 15.09 -13.89
N TYR A 25 6.50 15.09 -14.89
CA TYR A 25 5.35 14.18 -14.97
C TYR A 25 5.75 12.72 -14.73
N SER A 26 6.88 12.28 -15.30
CA SER A 26 7.38 10.91 -15.18
C SER A 26 7.67 10.47 -13.74
N ARG A 27 8.12 11.39 -12.86
CA ARG A 27 8.37 11.10 -11.44
C ARG A 27 7.17 11.39 -10.55
N LEU A 28 6.36 12.38 -10.91
CA LEU A 28 5.16 12.73 -10.15
C LEU A 28 3.98 11.79 -10.39
N ARG A 29 3.90 11.12 -11.55
CA ARG A 29 2.87 10.10 -11.83
C ARG A 29 2.88 8.96 -10.81
N PRO A 30 3.99 8.23 -10.57
CA PRO A 30 4.01 7.17 -9.57
C PRO A 30 3.79 7.71 -8.16
N LEU A 31 4.24 8.93 -7.86
CA LEU A 31 3.93 9.59 -6.59
C LEU A 31 2.42 9.82 -6.42
N HIS A 32 1.73 10.32 -7.44
CA HIS A 32 0.28 10.51 -7.41
C HIS A 32 -0.45 9.19 -7.15
N THR A 33 -0.10 8.14 -7.90
CA THR A 33 -0.68 6.80 -7.76
C THR A 33 -0.49 6.25 -6.35
N ASN A 34 0.73 6.29 -5.82
CA ASN A 34 1.03 5.82 -4.47
C ASN A 34 0.32 6.66 -3.40
N ALA A 35 0.29 7.98 -3.57
CA ALA A 35 -0.38 8.87 -2.62
C ALA A 35 -1.90 8.68 -2.60
N VAL A 36 -2.55 8.39 -3.73
CA VAL A 36 -4.01 8.21 -3.76
C VAL A 36 -4.43 6.81 -3.31
N ILE A 37 -3.67 5.77 -3.68
CA ILE A 37 -4.03 4.39 -3.36
C ILE A 37 -3.55 4.02 -1.96
N PHE A 38 -2.25 4.15 -1.69
CA PHE A 38 -1.66 3.66 -0.44
C PHE A 38 -1.72 4.70 0.67
N ALA A 39 -1.43 5.97 0.38
CA ALA A 39 -1.52 6.99 1.43
C ALA A 39 -2.98 7.29 1.78
N PHE A 40 -3.82 7.63 0.80
CA PHE A 40 -5.24 7.93 1.07
C PHE A 40 -6.08 6.66 1.27
N GLY A 41 -6.12 5.76 0.29
CA GLY A 41 -6.96 4.56 0.34
C GLY A 41 -6.64 3.65 1.52
N THR A 42 -5.38 3.25 1.69
CA THR A 42 -5.02 2.36 2.80
C THR A 42 -5.17 3.02 4.17
N SER A 43 -4.90 4.33 4.33
CA SER A 43 -5.16 5.00 5.61
C SER A 43 -6.65 5.01 5.96
N ALA A 44 -7.52 5.18 4.95
CA ALA A 44 -8.96 5.02 5.13
C ALA A 44 -9.29 3.59 5.58
N LEU A 45 -8.70 2.57 4.95
CA LEU A 45 -8.88 1.16 5.33
C LEU A 45 -8.36 0.84 6.74
N PHE A 46 -7.24 1.41 7.17
CA PHE A 46 -6.75 1.27 8.54
C PHE A 46 -7.76 1.82 9.54
N ALA A 47 -8.27 3.03 9.30
CA ALA A 47 -9.24 3.65 10.18
C ALA A 47 -10.57 2.88 10.22
N THR A 48 -11.10 2.50 9.05
CA THR A 48 -12.38 1.78 8.96
C THR A 48 -12.28 0.38 9.52
N SER A 49 -11.25 -0.38 9.17
CA SER A 49 -11.06 -1.75 9.69
C SER A 49 -10.91 -1.78 11.21
N TYR A 50 -10.11 -0.88 11.79
CA TYR A 50 -9.93 -0.79 13.24
C TYR A 50 -11.22 -0.42 13.94
N TYR A 51 -11.97 0.55 13.39
CA TYR A 51 -13.26 0.90 13.96
C TYR A 51 -14.28 -0.25 13.85
N VAL A 52 -14.43 -0.82 12.67
CA VAL A 52 -15.43 -1.87 12.38
C VAL A 52 -15.14 -3.14 13.17
N VAL A 53 -13.89 -3.61 13.21
CA VAL A 53 -13.54 -4.85 13.92
C VAL A 53 -13.80 -4.73 15.43
N GLN A 54 -13.53 -3.57 16.03
CA GLN A 54 -13.83 -3.34 17.45
C GLN A 54 -15.33 -3.40 17.74
N ARG A 55 -16.15 -2.77 16.90
CA ARG A 55 -17.60 -2.69 17.10
C ARG A 55 -18.29 -4.03 16.82
N THR A 56 -17.92 -4.69 15.74
CA THR A 56 -18.53 -5.96 15.32
C THR A 56 -18.12 -7.14 16.20
N CYS A 57 -16.91 -7.13 16.75
CA CYS A 57 -16.46 -8.13 17.73
C CYS A 57 -16.77 -7.75 19.18
N GLN A 58 -17.26 -6.52 19.42
CA GLN A 58 -17.50 -5.93 20.74
C GLN A 58 -16.29 -6.03 21.67
N ALA A 59 -15.08 -5.81 21.13
CA ALA A 59 -13.82 -5.96 21.84
C ALA A 59 -12.92 -4.75 21.60
N ARG A 60 -12.04 -4.45 22.57
CA ARG A 60 -10.96 -3.49 22.34
C ARG A 60 -9.92 -4.07 21.39
N LEU A 61 -9.30 -3.19 20.62
CA LEU A 61 -8.28 -3.54 19.65
C LEU A 61 -7.12 -4.31 20.33
N PHE A 62 -6.70 -5.42 19.70
CA PHE A 62 -5.59 -6.23 20.17
C PHE A 62 -4.23 -5.53 19.97
N GLY A 63 -3.22 -5.91 20.75
CA GLY A 63 -1.84 -5.46 20.54
C GLY A 63 -1.47 -4.10 21.13
N GLY A 64 -2.42 -3.31 21.64
CA GLY A 64 -2.14 -2.04 22.35
C GLY A 64 -1.27 -1.08 21.53
N LYS A 65 0.00 -0.91 21.91
CA LYS A 65 0.97 -0.07 21.19
C LYS A 65 1.24 -0.53 19.75
N LEU A 66 0.96 -1.80 19.42
CA LEU A 66 1.17 -2.34 18.07
C LEU A 66 0.28 -1.64 17.02
N ALA A 67 -0.92 -1.21 17.41
CA ALA A 67 -1.78 -0.41 16.53
C ALA A 67 -1.19 0.98 16.27
N SER A 68 -0.58 1.59 17.28
CA SER A 68 0.15 2.86 17.10
C SER A 68 1.39 2.69 16.23
N PHE A 69 2.09 1.56 16.34
CA PHE A 69 3.18 1.21 15.44
C PHE A 69 2.70 1.10 13.99
N THR A 70 1.55 0.47 13.72
CA THR A 70 1.03 0.42 12.35
C THR A 70 0.72 1.79 11.78
N PHE A 71 0.21 2.71 12.60
CA PHE A 71 -0.03 4.09 12.19
C PHE A 71 1.28 4.81 11.85
N TRP A 72 2.20 4.91 12.80
CA TRP A 72 3.46 5.64 12.58
C TRP A 72 4.34 4.99 11.51
N GLY A 73 4.36 3.66 11.44
CA GLY A 73 5.03 2.92 10.39
C GLY A 73 4.45 3.24 9.01
N TRP A 74 3.13 3.27 8.87
CA TRP A 74 2.48 3.64 7.62
C TRP A 74 2.75 5.09 7.22
N GLN A 75 2.71 6.03 8.18
CA GLN A 75 3.07 7.42 7.92
C GLN A 75 4.53 7.57 7.47
N ALA A 76 5.46 6.81 8.06
CA ALA A 76 6.86 6.81 7.66
C ALA A 76 7.05 6.26 6.24
N ILE A 77 6.30 5.22 5.85
CA ILE A 77 6.29 4.68 4.48
C ILE A 77 5.78 5.72 3.48
N ILE A 78 4.68 6.41 3.80
CA ILE A 78 4.11 7.47 2.95
C ILE A 78 5.12 8.61 2.74
N LEU A 79 5.78 9.05 3.81
CA LEU A 79 6.83 10.08 3.71
C LEU A 79 8.03 9.60 2.90
N SER A 80 8.42 8.33 3.07
CA SER A 80 9.50 7.73 2.29
C SER A 80 9.16 7.69 0.80
N ALA A 81 7.92 7.37 0.43
CA ALA A 81 7.43 7.43 -0.95
C ALA A 81 7.44 8.86 -1.50
N ALA A 82 7.03 9.84 -0.69
CA ALA A 82 7.01 11.25 -1.05
C ALA A 82 8.40 11.83 -1.36
N ILE A 83 9.46 11.24 -0.77
CA ILE A 83 10.85 11.65 -0.99
C ILE A 83 11.50 10.83 -2.11
N SER A 84 11.40 9.50 -2.05
CA SER A 84 12.11 8.58 -2.93
C SER A 84 11.64 8.64 -4.39
N LEU A 85 10.32 8.75 -4.64
CA LEU A 85 9.79 8.75 -6.00
C LEU A 85 10.20 10.02 -6.79
N PRO A 86 10.10 11.25 -6.24
CA PRO A 86 10.66 12.44 -6.89
C PRO A 86 12.18 12.39 -7.07
N MET A 87 12.90 11.71 -6.17
CA MET A 87 14.34 11.47 -6.34
C MET A 87 14.65 10.48 -7.48
N GLY A 88 13.65 9.77 -7.98
CA GLY A 88 13.77 8.84 -9.11
C GLY A 88 14.10 7.40 -8.70
N TRP A 89 13.99 7.08 -7.41
CA TRP A 89 14.15 5.71 -6.94
C TRP A 89 12.86 4.94 -7.22
N THR A 90 12.93 4.07 -8.24
CA THR A 90 11.78 3.26 -8.61
C THR A 90 12.17 1.92 -9.22
N SER A 91 11.40 0.90 -8.86
CA SER A 91 11.42 -0.42 -9.49
C SER A 91 10.90 -0.39 -10.93
N GLY A 92 10.08 0.61 -11.28
CA GLY A 92 9.39 0.71 -12.58
C GLY A 92 8.14 -0.16 -12.71
N LYS A 93 7.75 -0.88 -11.64
CA LYS A 93 6.54 -1.70 -11.57
C LYS A 93 5.35 -0.87 -11.08
N GLU A 94 4.27 -0.80 -11.86
CA GLU A 94 3.08 -0.02 -11.48
C GLU A 94 2.47 -0.51 -10.15
N TYR A 95 2.09 0.42 -9.28
CA TYR A 95 1.61 0.16 -7.91
C TYR A 95 2.61 -0.53 -6.97
N ALA A 96 3.82 -0.87 -7.43
CA ALA A 96 4.91 -1.45 -6.66
C ALA A 96 6.21 -0.69 -6.92
N GLU A 97 6.11 0.64 -7.07
CA GLU A 97 7.20 1.48 -7.56
C GLU A 97 8.30 1.72 -6.53
N LEU A 98 8.02 1.51 -5.25
CA LEU A 98 8.96 1.75 -4.16
C LEU A 98 10.10 0.73 -4.20
N GLU A 99 11.26 1.11 -3.68
CA GLU A 99 12.43 0.23 -3.68
C GLU A 99 12.46 -0.66 -2.42
N TRP A 100 13.25 -1.74 -2.52
CA TRP A 100 13.27 -2.86 -1.58
C TRP A 100 13.34 -2.50 -0.07
N PRO A 101 14.01 -1.42 0.41
CA PRO A 101 14.00 -1.12 1.85
C PRO A 101 12.59 -0.72 2.31
N ILE A 102 11.85 -0.02 1.45
CA ILE A 102 10.48 0.40 1.74
C ILE A 102 9.52 -0.78 1.60
N ASP A 103 9.76 -1.70 0.66
CA ASP A 103 8.96 -2.93 0.53
C ASP A 103 9.06 -3.81 1.78
N ILE A 104 10.25 -3.93 2.38
CA ILE A 104 10.44 -4.63 3.64
C ILE A 104 9.69 -3.90 4.77
N ALA A 105 9.80 -2.58 4.85
CA ALA A 105 9.09 -1.78 5.85
C ALA A 105 7.56 -1.95 5.74
N ILE A 106 7.03 -1.94 4.51
CA ILE A 106 5.62 -2.23 4.22
C ILE A 106 5.26 -3.62 4.75
N ALA A 107 6.03 -4.66 4.40
CA ALA A 107 5.74 -6.02 4.85
C ALA A 107 5.70 -6.13 6.38
N VAL A 108 6.64 -5.51 7.09
CA VAL A 108 6.68 -5.50 8.56
C VAL A 108 5.45 -4.80 9.16
N VAL A 109 5.10 -3.62 8.65
CA VAL A 109 3.92 -2.87 9.11
C VAL A 109 2.63 -3.64 8.81
N TRP A 110 2.57 -4.29 7.65
CA TRP A 110 1.40 -5.09 7.24
C TRP A 110 1.23 -6.35 8.09
N VAL A 111 2.31 -7.03 8.45
CA VAL A 111 2.28 -8.16 9.38
C VAL A 111 1.81 -7.70 10.76
N ALA A 112 2.30 -6.57 11.27
CA ALA A 112 1.83 -6.00 12.52
C ALA A 112 0.32 -5.68 12.46
N TYR A 113 -0.15 -5.13 11.35
CA TYR A 113 -1.57 -4.87 11.10
C TYR A 113 -2.40 -6.15 11.11
N ALA A 114 -1.94 -7.20 10.42
CA ALA A 114 -2.60 -8.50 10.43
C ALA A 114 -2.72 -9.06 11.85
N ILE A 115 -1.64 -9.01 12.65
CA ILE A 115 -1.65 -9.46 14.04
C ILE A 115 -2.68 -8.68 14.87
N VAL A 116 -2.75 -7.36 14.71
CA VAL A 116 -3.74 -6.51 15.40
C VAL A 116 -5.17 -6.87 15.00
N PHE A 117 -5.44 -7.00 13.70
CA PHE A 117 -6.78 -7.26 13.19
C PHE A 117 -7.28 -8.66 13.58
N PHE A 118 -6.51 -9.71 13.24
CA PHE A 118 -6.87 -11.09 13.57
C PHE A 118 -6.85 -11.35 15.08
N GLY A 119 -5.92 -10.76 15.82
CA GLY A 119 -5.91 -10.82 17.28
C GLY A 119 -7.17 -10.22 17.92
N THR A 120 -7.73 -9.15 17.31
CA THR A 120 -9.00 -8.56 17.77
C THR A 120 -10.18 -9.50 17.51
N MET A 121 -10.21 -10.17 16.35
CA MET A 121 -11.25 -11.17 16.03
C MET A 121 -11.19 -12.42 16.91
N ILE A 122 -10.00 -12.83 17.36
CA ILE A 122 -9.84 -13.95 18.30
C ILE A 122 -10.43 -13.60 19.67
N LYS A 123 -10.29 -12.35 20.11
CA LYS A 123 -10.82 -11.84 21.39
C LYS A 123 -12.29 -11.42 21.36
N ARG A 124 -13.02 -11.72 20.27
CA ARG A 124 -14.42 -11.31 20.12
C ARG A 124 -15.31 -11.90 21.22
N ASN A 125 -16.36 -11.16 21.57
CA ASN A 125 -17.39 -11.64 22.50
C ASN A 125 -18.51 -12.41 21.80
N THR A 126 -18.68 -12.22 20.48
CA THR A 126 -19.73 -12.85 19.68
C THR A 126 -19.28 -14.22 19.14
N SER A 127 -20.19 -15.20 19.06
CA SER A 127 -19.86 -16.50 18.46
C SER A 127 -19.52 -16.38 16.97
N HIS A 128 -20.30 -15.59 16.23
CA HIS A 128 -20.14 -15.35 14.80
C HIS A 128 -19.22 -14.16 14.50
N ILE A 129 -18.56 -14.21 13.34
CA ILE A 129 -17.76 -13.12 12.79
C ILE A 129 -18.60 -12.44 11.71
N TYR A 130 -18.78 -11.12 11.84
CA TYR A 130 -19.52 -10.34 10.86
C TYR A 130 -18.84 -10.36 9.49
N VAL A 131 -19.63 -10.41 8.41
CA VAL A 131 -19.13 -10.61 7.04
C VAL A 131 -18.15 -9.53 6.60
N ALA A 132 -18.29 -8.29 7.10
CA ALA A 132 -17.29 -7.24 6.91
C ALA A 132 -15.87 -7.71 7.23
N ASN A 133 -15.72 -8.43 8.35
CA ASN A 133 -14.41 -8.88 8.82
C ASN A 133 -13.86 -10.04 7.97
N TRP A 134 -14.71 -10.74 7.22
CA TRP A 134 -14.26 -11.72 6.23
C TRP A 134 -13.59 -11.00 5.06
N PHE A 135 -14.24 -9.93 4.57
CA PHE A 135 -13.69 -9.09 3.51
C PHE A 135 -12.40 -8.40 3.95
N PHE A 136 -12.37 -7.77 5.13
CA PHE A 136 -11.14 -7.20 5.68
C PHE A 136 -10.04 -8.26 5.89
N GLY A 137 -10.38 -9.43 6.43
CA GLY A 137 -9.43 -10.52 6.63
C GLY A 137 -8.83 -11.03 5.31
N ALA A 138 -9.67 -11.23 4.29
CA ALA A 138 -9.23 -11.62 2.96
C ALA A 138 -8.34 -10.55 2.31
N PHE A 139 -8.73 -9.27 2.42
CA PHE A 139 -7.91 -8.13 1.98
C PHE A 139 -6.52 -8.15 2.61
N ILE A 140 -6.43 -8.27 3.94
CA ILE A 140 -5.17 -8.23 4.68
C ILE A 140 -4.23 -9.35 4.21
N LEU A 141 -4.76 -10.58 4.13
CA LEU A 141 -3.97 -11.75 3.75
C LEU A 141 -3.54 -11.71 2.28
N THR A 142 -4.48 -11.43 1.38
CA THR A 142 -4.18 -11.41 -0.05
C THR A 142 -3.19 -10.30 -0.38
N VAL A 143 -3.36 -9.08 0.16
CA VAL A 143 -2.41 -7.98 -0.08
C VAL A 143 -1.01 -8.31 0.45
N ALA A 144 -0.89 -9.01 1.59
CA ALA A 144 0.41 -9.46 2.08
C ALA A 144 1.10 -10.41 1.09
N VAL A 145 0.37 -11.39 0.56
CA VAL A 145 0.89 -12.36 -0.42
C VAL A 145 1.28 -11.65 -1.72
N LEU A 146 0.40 -10.79 -2.23
CA LEU A 146 0.65 -10.00 -3.45
C LEU A 146 1.91 -9.16 -3.31
N HIS A 147 2.04 -8.41 -2.20
CA HIS A 147 3.18 -7.55 -1.92
C HIS A 147 4.49 -8.34 -1.88
N ILE A 148 4.53 -9.43 -1.10
CA ILE A 148 5.74 -10.22 -0.92
C ILE A 148 6.19 -10.85 -2.25
N VAL A 149 5.26 -11.42 -3.01
CA VAL A 149 5.59 -12.13 -4.26
C VAL A 149 6.03 -11.14 -5.34
N ASN A 150 5.31 -10.05 -5.58
CA ASN A 150 5.67 -9.12 -6.66
C ASN A 150 6.95 -8.31 -6.37
N SER A 151 7.25 -8.08 -5.08
CA SER A 151 8.42 -7.32 -4.63
C SER A 151 9.66 -8.18 -4.43
N LEU A 152 9.63 -9.47 -4.83
CA LEU A 152 10.85 -10.28 -4.86
C LEU A 152 11.84 -9.68 -5.86
N ALA A 153 12.94 -9.16 -5.34
CA ALA A 153 13.96 -8.49 -6.11
C ALA A 153 15.34 -8.73 -5.50
N VAL A 154 16.37 -8.66 -6.34
CA VAL A 154 17.78 -8.71 -5.93
C VAL A 154 18.26 -7.27 -5.69
N PRO A 155 18.61 -6.89 -4.44
CA PRO A 155 19.15 -5.57 -4.15
C PRO A 155 20.52 -5.36 -4.79
N VAL A 156 20.73 -4.20 -5.40
CA VAL A 156 22.03 -3.78 -5.94
C VAL A 156 22.60 -2.61 -5.12
N SER A 157 21.74 -1.70 -4.68
CA SER A 157 22.07 -0.59 -3.79
C SER A 157 20.85 -0.21 -2.96
N MET A 158 21.00 0.76 -2.04
CA MET A 158 19.89 1.22 -1.20
C MET A 158 18.69 1.74 -2.02
N GLY A 159 18.93 2.39 -3.15
CA GLY A 159 17.90 2.94 -4.03
C GLY A 159 17.72 2.16 -5.32
N LYS A 160 18.21 0.91 -5.41
CA LYS A 160 18.07 0.09 -6.61
C LYS A 160 18.02 -1.41 -6.36
N SER A 161 17.05 -2.05 -6.99
CA SER A 161 16.92 -3.50 -7.10
C SER A 161 16.51 -3.92 -8.52
N TYR A 162 16.69 -5.21 -8.83
CA TYR A 162 16.19 -5.83 -10.05
C TYR A 162 15.18 -6.93 -9.70
N SER A 163 14.06 -6.98 -10.41
CA SER A 163 13.02 -8.01 -10.24
C SER A 163 13.63 -9.41 -10.29
N ALA A 164 13.15 -10.31 -9.43
CA ALA A 164 13.50 -11.73 -9.47
C ALA A 164 12.96 -12.42 -10.74
N TYR A 165 12.01 -11.79 -11.44
CA TYR A 165 11.38 -12.28 -12.66
C TYR A 165 11.83 -11.46 -13.88
N SER A 166 11.63 -12.01 -15.08
CA SER A 166 11.92 -11.30 -16.33
C SER A 166 10.89 -11.58 -17.42
N GLY A 167 10.82 -10.69 -18.42
CA GLY A 167 10.01 -10.84 -19.62
C GLY A 167 8.51 -11.07 -19.33
N ALA A 168 7.91 -12.04 -20.02
CA ALA A 168 6.49 -12.35 -19.88
C ALA A 168 6.11 -12.82 -18.47
N VAL A 169 7.03 -13.47 -17.75
CA VAL A 169 6.78 -13.93 -16.38
C VAL A 169 6.65 -12.73 -15.44
N ASP A 170 7.57 -11.76 -15.56
CA ASP A 170 7.49 -10.53 -14.75
C ASP A 170 6.22 -9.74 -15.05
N ALA A 171 5.82 -9.67 -16.32
CA ALA A 171 4.56 -9.03 -16.71
C ALA A 171 3.33 -9.72 -16.11
N MET A 172 3.30 -11.06 -16.09
CA MET A 172 2.20 -11.81 -15.47
C MET A 172 2.15 -11.63 -13.96
N VAL A 173 3.29 -11.71 -13.26
CA VAL A 173 3.36 -11.48 -11.81
C VAL A 173 2.94 -10.04 -11.49
N GLN A 174 3.42 -9.07 -12.27
CA GLN A 174 3.09 -7.66 -12.12
C GLN A 174 1.59 -7.37 -12.30
N TRP A 175 0.93 -7.97 -13.28
CA TRP A 175 -0.50 -7.73 -13.51
C TRP A 175 -1.42 -8.60 -12.67
N TRP A 176 -0.97 -9.79 -12.24
CA TRP A 176 -1.60 -10.51 -11.14
C TRP A 176 -1.59 -9.65 -9.87
N TYR A 177 -0.46 -9.03 -9.54
CA TYR A 177 -0.36 -8.05 -8.46
C TYR A 177 -1.29 -6.85 -8.70
N GLY A 178 -1.13 -6.14 -9.80
CA GLY A 178 -1.83 -4.88 -10.06
C GLY A 178 -3.35 -5.02 -10.08
N HIS A 179 -3.88 -6.06 -10.72
CA HIS A 179 -5.32 -6.31 -10.75
C HIS A 179 -5.86 -6.66 -9.35
N ASN A 180 -5.20 -7.58 -8.64
CA ASN A 180 -5.67 -7.98 -7.32
C ASN A 180 -5.40 -6.90 -6.25
N ALA A 181 -4.43 -6.01 -6.44
CA ALA A 181 -4.23 -4.85 -5.59
C ALA A 181 -5.48 -3.95 -5.64
N VAL A 182 -5.96 -3.59 -6.83
CA VAL A 182 -7.22 -2.86 -6.97
C VAL A 182 -8.41 -3.69 -6.46
N GLY A 183 -8.48 -4.97 -6.84
CA GLY A 183 -9.58 -5.86 -6.48
C GLY A 183 -9.77 -5.99 -4.96
N PHE A 184 -8.70 -6.23 -4.20
CA PHE A 184 -8.79 -6.44 -2.75
C PHE A 184 -8.68 -5.15 -1.94
N LEU A 185 -7.89 -4.17 -2.39
CA LEU A 185 -7.68 -2.93 -1.64
C LEU A 185 -8.78 -1.90 -1.93
N LEU A 186 -9.26 -1.79 -3.18
CA LEU A 186 -10.18 -0.73 -3.59
C LEU A 186 -11.61 -1.21 -3.84
N THR A 187 -11.84 -2.48 -4.16
CA THR A 187 -13.17 -3.00 -4.49
C THR A 187 -13.77 -3.88 -3.40
N LEU A 188 -13.03 -4.87 -2.91
CA LEU A 188 -13.58 -5.88 -2.00
C LEU A 188 -14.10 -5.27 -0.69
N VAL A 189 -13.54 -4.13 -0.28
CA VAL A 189 -13.94 -3.43 0.95
C VAL A 189 -15.00 -2.34 0.69
N SER A 190 -15.24 -1.91 -0.56
CA SER A 190 -16.24 -0.88 -0.86
C SER A 190 -17.70 -1.39 -0.80
N TRP A 191 -17.88 -2.71 -0.67
CA TRP A 191 -19.19 -3.36 -0.54
C TRP A 191 -19.62 -3.59 0.92
N VAL A 192 -18.84 -3.09 1.87
CA VAL A 192 -19.01 -3.27 3.31
C VAL A 192 -19.25 -1.92 3.97
#